data_AF-A0A497G356-F1
#
_entry.id   AF-A0A497G356-F1
#
_cell.length_a   1.000
_cell.length_b   1.000
_cell.length_c   1.000
_cell.angle_alpha   90.00
_cell.angle_beta   90.00
_cell.angle_gamma   90.00
#
_symmetry.space_group_name_H-M   'P 1'
#
loop_
_entity.id
_entity.type
_entity.pdbx_description
1 polymer ?
#
loop_
_entity_poly.entity_id
_entity_poly.type
_entity_poly.pdbx_seq_one_letter_code
_entity_poly.pdbx_strand_id
1 'polypeptide(L)'
;MYITLREALKDFLKEHDLTLDEVLDLMDEEDRDSLRASLLKRISITEKELRALEQNYTARQLNLLILAIQIFYLSNPSGLYKGRLIWPLRDEVVGEDGRISSQGLRLILKSLGLRPRWATTAL
;
A
#
# COMPACT_ATOMS: atom_id res chain seq x y z
N MET A 1 -9.08 -4.65 -19.94
CA MET A 1 -9.80 -5.20 -18.76
C MET A 1 -8.98 -4.84 -17.53
N TYR A 2 -9.58 -4.20 -16.53
CA TYR A 2 -8.91 -3.73 -15.33
C TYR A 2 -9.12 -4.70 -14.16
N ILE A 3 -8.24 -4.64 -13.16
CA ILE A 3 -8.40 -5.27 -11.85
C ILE A 3 -8.09 -4.25 -10.76
N THR A 4 -8.86 -4.22 -9.67
CA THR A 4 -8.53 -3.33 -8.55
C THR A 4 -7.31 -3.84 -7.80
N LEU A 5 -6.54 -2.93 -7.18
CA LEU A 5 -5.40 -3.31 -6.35
C LEU A 5 -5.79 -4.30 -5.23
N ARG A 6 -6.96 -4.13 -4.62
CA ARG A 6 -7.47 -5.04 -3.57
C ARG A 6 -7.71 -6.45 -4.11
N GLU A 7 -8.34 -6.58 -5.27
CA GLU A 7 -8.58 -7.89 -5.89
C GLU A 7 -7.27 -8.55 -6.32
N ALA A 8 -6.35 -7.78 -6.91
CA ALA A 8 -5.03 -8.27 -7.30
C ALA A 8 -4.24 -8.79 -6.09
N LEU A 9 -4.24 -8.04 -4.97
CA LEU A 9 -3.58 -8.47 -3.75
C LEU A 9 -4.18 -9.75 -3.17
N LYS A 10 -5.51 -9.83 -3.11
CA LYS A 10 -6.19 -11.03 -2.58
C LYS A 10 -5.88 -12.26 -3.43
N ASP A 11 -5.91 -12.12 -4.75
CA ASP A 11 -5.59 -13.20 -5.68
C ASP A 11 -4.11 -13.60 -5.54
N PHE A 12 -3.19 -12.64 -5.48
CA PHE A 12 -1.75 -12.89 -5.29
C PHE A 12 -1.47 -13.68 -4.02
N LEU A 13 -2.04 -13.27 -2.88
CA LEU A 13 -1.84 -13.98 -1.61
C LEU A 13 -2.36 -15.41 -1.67
N LYS A 14 -3.54 -15.61 -2.28
CA LYS A 14 -4.13 -16.93 -2.48
C LYS A 14 -3.25 -17.86 -3.33
N GLU A 15 -2.56 -17.34 -4.33
CA GLU A 15 -1.64 -18.13 -5.16
C GLU A 15 -0.42 -18.65 -4.40
N HIS A 16 -0.07 -17.99 -3.31
CA HIS A 16 1.04 -18.37 -2.44
C HIS A 16 0.58 -19.20 -1.23
N ASP A 17 -0.67 -19.65 -1.21
CA ASP A 17 -1.30 -20.32 -0.05
C ASP A 17 -1.18 -19.49 1.24
N LEU A 18 -1.21 -18.17 1.11
CA LEU A 18 -1.11 -17.22 2.22
C LEU A 18 -2.43 -16.46 2.40
N THR A 19 -2.74 -16.16 3.65
CA THR A 19 -3.75 -15.18 4.03
C THR A 19 -3.10 -13.82 4.25
N LEU A 20 -3.90 -12.76 4.12
CA LEU A 20 -3.44 -11.42 4.48
C LEU A 20 -3.02 -11.34 5.94
N ASP A 21 -3.74 -12.03 6.83
CA ASP A 21 -3.45 -11.98 8.26
C ASP A 21 -2.11 -12.66 8.58
N GLU A 22 -1.80 -13.81 8.00
CA GLU A 22 -0.50 -14.47 8.17
C GLU A 22 0.66 -13.60 7.71
N VAL A 23 0.53 -12.91 6.57
CA VAL A 23 1.60 -12.02 6.09
C VAL A 23 1.79 -10.82 7.02
N LEU A 24 0.69 -10.25 7.52
CA LEU A 24 0.75 -9.10 8.41
C LEU A 24 1.22 -9.44 9.83
N ASP A 25 0.89 -10.64 10.33
CA ASP A 25 1.33 -11.12 11.64
C ASP A 25 2.84 -11.42 11.68
N LEU A 26 3.45 -11.72 10.53
CA LEU A 26 4.90 -11.84 10.38
C LEU A 26 5.62 -10.50 10.37
N MET A 27 4.90 -9.39 10.21
CA MET A 27 5.50 -8.05 10.22
C MET A 27 5.52 -7.51 11.65
N ASP A 28 6.70 -7.14 12.13
CA ASP A 28 6.87 -6.56 13.46
C ASP A 28 6.11 -5.22 13.56
N GLU A 29 4.99 -5.22 14.29
CA GLU A 29 4.15 -4.03 14.50
C GLU A 29 4.71 -3.11 15.61
N GLU A 30 5.70 -3.56 16.40
CA GLU A 30 6.28 -2.80 17.52
C GLU A 30 7.44 -1.91 17.06
N ASP A 31 8.16 -2.28 16.00
CA ASP A 31 9.26 -1.48 15.44
C ASP A 31 8.76 -0.33 14.53
N ARG A 32 8.35 0.77 15.18
CA ARG A 32 7.88 1.98 14.49
C ARG A 32 8.95 2.66 13.65
N ASP A 33 10.22 2.59 14.04
CA ASP A 33 11.29 3.27 13.32
C ASP A 33 11.59 2.57 11.99
N SER A 34 11.60 1.23 11.99
CA SER A 34 11.69 0.44 10.75
C SER A 34 10.49 0.64 9.83
N LEU A 35 9.28 0.78 10.40
CA LEU A 35 8.08 1.10 9.62
C LEU A 35 8.22 2.46 8.92
N ARG A 36 8.61 3.51 9.65
CA ARG A 36 8.82 4.85 9.10
C ARG A 36 9.87 4.86 8.00
N ALA A 37 11.01 4.22 8.25
CA ALA A 37 12.08 4.09 7.27
C ALA A 37 11.60 3.36 6.00
N SER A 38 10.76 2.33 6.15
CA SER A 38 10.18 1.58 5.04
C SER A 38 9.19 2.38 4.20
N LEU A 39 8.40 3.26 4.83
CA LEU A 39 7.51 4.20 4.15
C LEU A 39 8.32 5.25 3.36
N LEU A 40 9.30 5.90 3.98
CA LEU A 40 10.11 6.96 3.34
C LEU A 40 10.94 6.45 2.16
N LYS A 41 11.37 5.18 2.19
CA LYS A 41 12.05 4.53 1.06
C LYS A 41 11.16 4.35 -0.17
N ARG A 42 9.83 4.30 0.01
CA ARG A 42 8.87 3.94 -1.05
C ARG A 42 7.95 5.07 -1.46
N ILE A 43 7.77 6.05 -0.59
CA ILE A 43 6.79 7.12 -0.75
C ILE A 43 7.53 8.45 -0.66
N SER A 44 7.33 9.32 -1.65
CA SER A 44 7.85 10.69 -1.63
C SER A 44 6.90 11.58 -0.83
N ILE A 45 7.09 11.60 0.48
CA ILE A 45 6.31 12.39 1.44
C ILE A 45 7.21 13.16 2.42
N THR A 46 6.68 14.26 2.96
CA THR A 46 7.29 15.04 4.03
C THR A 46 7.13 14.39 5.40
N GLU A 47 7.93 14.81 6.37
CA GLU A 47 7.78 14.40 7.77
C GLU A 47 6.39 14.71 8.36
N LYS A 48 5.75 15.79 7.91
CA LYS A 48 4.39 16.14 8.32
C LYS A 48 3.37 15.13 7.80
N GLU A 49 3.49 14.74 6.54
CA GLU A 49 2.63 13.72 5.92
C GLU A 49 2.87 12.33 6.50
N LEU A 50 4.13 11.98 6.82
CA LEU A 50 4.46 10.74 7.51
C LEU A 50 3.77 10.66 8.88
N ARG A 51 3.87 11.72 9.70
CA ARG A 51 3.15 11.79 10.98
C ARG A 51 1.64 11.66 10.80
N ALA A 52 1.08 12.28 9.76
CA ALA A 52 -0.33 12.17 9.47
C ALA A 52 -0.73 10.72 9.09
N LEU A 53 0.09 9.98 8.36
CA LEU A 53 -0.15 8.56 8.09
C LEU A 53 -0.19 7.72 9.37
N GLU A 54 0.79 7.90 10.26
CA GLU A 54 0.87 7.16 11.52
C GLU A 54 -0.31 7.44 12.46
N GLN A 55 -0.78 8.69 12.48
CA GLN A 55 -1.95 9.08 13.27
C GLN A 55 -3.25 8.51 12.70
N ASN A 56 -3.34 8.38 11.37
CA ASN A 56 -4.58 7.98 10.69
C ASN A 56 -4.69 6.47 10.45
N TYR A 57 -3.60 5.70 10.46
CA TYR A 57 -3.63 4.27 10.11
C TYR A 57 -2.96 3.43 11.20
N THR A 58 -3.31 2.14 11.27
CA THR A 58 -2.60 1.19 12.14
C THR A 58 -1.29 0.73 11.53
N ALA A 59 -0.36 0.23 12.35
CA ALA A 59 0.87 -0.41 11.87
C ALA A 59 0.52 -1.50 10.84
N ARG A 60 -0.45 -2.37 11.18
CA ARG A 60 -1.05 -3.34 10.27
C ARG A 60 -1.49 -2.78 8.91
N GLN A 61 -2.23 -1.65 8.90
CA GLN A 61 -2.68 -1.01 7.65
C GLN A 61 -1.51 -0.40 6.85
N LEU A 62 -0.51 0.17 7.52
CA LEU A 62 0.67 0.74 6.88
C LEU A 62 1.60 -0.35 6.33
N ASN A 63 1.69 -1.48 7.02
CA ASN A 63 2.37 -2.68 6.57
C ASN A 63 1.73 -3.25 5.30
N LEU A 64 0.40 -3.36 5.30
CA LEU A 64 -0.37 -3.72 4.10
C LEU A 64 -0.13 -2.76 2.93
N LEU A 65 -0.10 -1.46 3.21
CA LEU A 65 0.21 -0.45 2.20
C LEU A 65 1.62 -0.67 1.61
N ILE A 66 2.63 -0.89 2.45
CA ILE A 66 4.02 -1.15 2.02
C ILE A 66 4.08 -2.39 1.13
N LEU A 67 3.44 -3.48 1.56
CA LEU A 67 3.40 -4.75 0.82
C LEU A 67 2.81 -4.54 -0.58
N ALA A 68 1.63 -3.91 -0.65
CA ALA A 68 0.95 -3.65 -1.92
C ALA A 68 1.79 -2.73 -2.85
N ILE A 69 2.40 -1.69 -2.30
CA ILE A 69 3.29 -0.79 -3.06
C ILE A 69 4.47 -1.57 -3.64
N GLN A 70 5.11 -2.39 -2.80
CA GLN A 70 6.29 -3.16 -3.20
C GLN A 70 5.95 -4.10 -4.35
N ILE A 71 4.90 -4.91 -4.22
CA ILE A 71 4.56 -5.93 -5.22
C ILE A 71 4.07 -5.31 -6.52
N PHE A 72 3.14 -4.36 -6.45
CA PHE A 72 2.35 -3.98 -7.62
C PHE A 72 2.86 -2.74 -8.37
N TYR A 73 3.68 -1.89 -7.76
CA TYR A 73 4.15 -0.65 -8.40
C TYR A 73 5.66 -0.52 -8.50
N LEU A 74 6.39 -0.98 -7.47
CA LEU A 74 7.85 -0.87 -7.44
C LEU A 74 8.53 -2.09 -8.08
N SER A 75 8.11 -3.30 -7.74
CA SER A 75 8.63 -4.54 -8.33
C SER A 75 7.98 -4.92 -9.67
N ASN A 76 6.90 -4.21 -10.08
CA ASN A 76 6.18 -4.49 -11.30
C ASN A 76 6.12 -3.26 -12.23
N PRO A 77 7.16 -3.05 -13.08
CA PRO A 77 7.19 -1.93 -14.02
C PRO A 77 6.05 -1.94 -15.04
N SER A 78 5.51 -3.12 -15.37
CA SER A 78 4.46 -3.26 -16.39
C SER A 78 3.09 -2.73 -15.94
N GLY A 79 2.84 -2.68 -14.63
CA GLY A 79 1.51 -2.37 -14.09
C GLY A 79 0.44 -3.43 -14.39
N LEU A 80 0.83 -4.60 -14.91
CA LEU A 80 -0.07 -5.69 -15.24
C LEU A 80 -0.07 -6.76 -14.15
N TYR A 81 -1.23 -7.33 -13.86
CA TYR A 81 -1.40 -8.54 -13.07
C TYR A 81 -2.24 -9.54 -13.86
N LYS A 82 -1.63 -10.68 -14.24
CA LYS A 82 -2.25 -11.71 -15.10
C LYS A 82 -2.90 -11.14 -16.37
N GLY A 83 -2.17 -10.28 -17.08
CA GLY A 83 -2.63 -9.63 -18.31
C GLY A 83 -3.70 -8.54 -18.12
N ARG A 84 -4.07 -8.20 -16.88
CA ARG A 84 -5.02 -7.11 -16.57
C ARG A 84 -4.28 -5.89 -16.02
N LEU A 85 -4.71 -4.70 -16.40
CA LEU A 85 -4.18 -3.45 -15.85
C LEU A 85 -4.64 -3.29 -14.40
N ILE A 86 -3.68 -3.06 -13.50
CA ILE A 86 -3.97 -2.74 -12.11
C ILE A 86 -4.47 -1.31 -12.03
N TRP A 87 -5.60 -1.11 -11.36
CA TRP A 87 -6.10 0.22 -11.02
C TRP A 87 -5.80 0.53 -9.54
N PRO A 88 -5.26 1.72 -9.20
CA PRO A 88 -4.81 2.80 -10.09
C PRO A 88 -3.60 2.42 -10.96
N LEU A 89 -3.42 3.09 -12.09
CA LEU A 89 -2.32 2.79 -13.02
C LEU A 89 -0.97 3.20 -12.43
N ARG A 90 0.09 2.48 -12.82
CA ARG A 90 1.45 2.76 -12.36
C ARG A 90 1.87 4.21 -12.60
N ASP A 91 1.59 4.74 -13.79
CA ASP A 91 1.96 6.11 -14.20
C ASP A 91 1.14 7.19 -13.47
N GLU A 92 0.03 6.82 -12.83
CA GLU A 92 -0.75 7.74 -11.98
C GLU A 92 -0.24 7.76 -10.54
N VAL A 93 0.52 6.74 -10.11
CA VAL A 93 0.93 6.57 -8.72
C VAL A 93 2.42 6.81 -8.48
N VAL A 94 3.29 6.37 -9.40
CA VAL A 94 4.75 6.48 -9.25
C VAL A 94 5.19 7.83 -9.84
N GLY A 95 5.88 8.62 -9.03
CA GLY A 95 6.47 9.88 -9.46
C GLY A 95 7.77 9.69 -10.25
N GLU A 96 8.31 10.80 -10.75
CA GLU A 96 9.55 10.83 -11.53
C GLU A 96 10.77 10.29 -10.76
N ASP A 97 10.75 10.40 -9.43
CA ASP A 97 11.80 9.88 -8.54
C ASP A 97 11.72 8.36 -8.29
N GLY A 98 10.78 7.68 -8.95
CA GLY A 98 10.57 6.24 -8.83
C GLY A 98 9.85 5.82 -7.54
N ARG A 99 9.44 6.78 -6.69
CA ARG A 99 8.65 6.52 -5.47
C ARG A 99 7.19 6.86 -5.69
N ILE A 100 6.33 6.37 -4.80
CA ILE A 100 4.92 6.71 -4.81
C ILE A 100 4.76 8.19 -4.45
N SER A 101 4.07 8.96 -5.29
CA SER A 101 3.76 10.37 -5.04
C SER A 101 2.67 10.53 -3.97
N SER A 102 2.54 11.72 -3.36
CA SER A 102 1.43 11.99 -2.42
C SER A 102 0.05 11.79 -3.06
N GLN A 103 -0.09 12.05 -4.37
CA GLN A 103 -1.34 11.75 -5.10
C GLN A 103 -1.52 10.25 -5.29
N GLY A 104 -0.48 9.54 -5.71
CA GLY A 104 -0.49 8.10 -5.88
C GLY A 104 -0.86 7.38 -4.59
N LEU A 105 -0.29 7.81 -3.47
CA LEU A 105 -0.59 7.29 -2.13
C LEU A 105 -2.10 7.36 -1.82
N ARG A 106 -2.76 8.49 -2.13
CA ARG A 106 -4.21 8.63 -1.91
C ARG A 106 -5.02 7.64 -2.76
N LEU A 107 -4.63 7.43 -4.01
CA LEU A 107 -5.29 6.48 -4.90
C LEU A 107 -5.12 5.04 -4.41
N ILE A 108 -3.92 4.69 -3.97
CA ILE A 108 -3.59 3.36 -3.44
C ILE A 108 -4.38 3.08 -2.15
N LEU A 109 -4.37 4.01 -1.18
CA LEU A 109 -5.15 3.89 0.05
C LEU A 109 -6.63 3.65 -0.24
N LYS A 110 -7.21 4.41 -1.18
CA LYS A 110 -8.60 4.24 -1.62
C LYS A 110 -8.84 2.89 -2.29
N SER A 111 -7.94 2.45 -3.17
CA SER A 111 -8.09 1.19 -3.90
C SER A 111 -7.90 -0.05 -3.03
N LEU A 112 -7.06 0.03 -1.99
CA LEU A 112 -7.00 -0.97 -0.92
C LEU A 112 -8.22 -0.88 0.01
N GLY A 113 -8.95 0.24 -0.05
CA GLY A 113 -10.05 0.63 0.82
C GLY A 113 -9.64 0.73 2.29
N LEU A 114 -8.43 1.22 2.51
CA LEU A 114 -7.92 1.61 3.82
C LEU A 114 -8.61 2.90 4.26
N ARG A 115 -9.23 2.85 5.43
CA ARG A 115 -9.92 4.01 6.02
C ARG A 115 -9.11 4.56 7.18
N PRO A 116 -9.03 5.89 7.33
CA PRO A 116 -8.47 6.51 8.53
C PRO A 116 -9.18 6.05 9.79
N ARG A 117 -8.48 5.97 10.92
CA ARG A 117 -9.00 5.56 12.24
C ARG A 117 -10.26 6.33 12.66
N TRP A 118 -10.31 7.63 12.38
CA TRP A 118 -11.47 8.49 12.71
C TRP A 118 -12.71 8.18 11.86
N ALA A 119 -12.55 7.55 10.69
CA ALA A 119 -13.66 7.17 9.83
C ALA A 119 -14.28 5.82 10.23
N THR A 120 -13.70 5.12 11.20
CA THR A 120 -14.19 3.83 11.73
C THR A 120 -15.15 4.03 12.91
N THR A 121 -15.20 5.22 13.51
CA THR A 121 -16.01 5.55 14.70
C THR A 121 -17.44 6.01 14.40
N ALA A 122 -17.92 5.87 13.16
CA ALA A 122 -19.31 6.15 12.80
C ALA A 122 -20.10 4.84 12.67
N LEU A 123 -20.32 4.15 13.80
CA LEU A 123 -21.38 3.17 14.03
C LEU A 123 -21.83 3.26 15.49
#